data_AF-A0A078RAJ6-F1
#
_entry.id   AF-A0A078RAJ6-F1
#
_cell.length_a   1.000
_cell.length_b   1.000
_cell.length_c   1.000
_cell.angle_alpha   90.00
_cell.angle_beta   90.00
_cell.angle_gamma   90.00
#
_symmetry.space_group_name_H-M   'P 1'
#
loop_
_entity.id
_entity.type
_entity.pdbx_description
1 polymer ?
#
loop_
_entity_poly.entity_id
_entity_poly.type
_entity_poly.pdbx_seq_one_letter_code
_entity_poly.pdbx_strand_id
1 'polypeptide(L)'
;MKRKVLLFSLCLLACLANSYAEKATSIDKDNTEKTTEEEPKKKSRLTLGGYGEAVYTRNFYSDNMYRYSKADSYKDSDGHGRVDLPHVVIMIGYDFGKGWSMGSEIEFEHGGTESAIEVEDEEAGEFEKEIERGGEVALEQFWIQKSFCSGFNIRAGHIIVPIGQINNAHLPTQFFTVYRPEGENTIMPCTWHETGLSVWGRIGDWRYEAMVIPALNANMFNHSGWIHDGSASAYEFKVANNLAGAARIDNYSVKGLRMGISGYIGNSFQNDIIKDEKSTKYKDVKGTVVIGAFDFDYNDHNWVVRGNFDYGHLGDADLISTHNKSQDNSTQSPYPHTAVGKTAIAAGIEAGYDIFSQVKKMRDNGKKLYVFGRYEYYDSYHKAAKGFSKYEWTKKQRMAVGLNYYPMKDIVVKAEYSKRFLKSQYNNEPSFSLGIAYAGFFIK
;
A
#
# COMPACT_ATOMS: atom_id res chain seq x y z
N MET A 1 -4.84 35.87 -47.29
CA MET A 1 -5.34 34.57 -46.77
C MET A 1 -4.56 34.20 -45.52
N LYS A 2 -5.29 34.08 -44.39
CA LYS A 2 -4.76 33.80 -43.04
C LYS A 2 -4.31 32.33 -42.95
N ARG A 3 -3.15 32.06 -42.37
CA ARG A 3 -2.86 30.78 -41.70
C ARG A 3 -2.39 31.10 -40.27
N LYS A 4 -3.27 30.78 -39.32
CA LYS A 4 -3.01 30.79 -37.88
C LYS A 4 -2.24 29.51 -37.53
N VAL A 5 -1.09 29.65 -36.90
CA VAL A 5 -0.39 28.58 -36.18
C VAL A 5 -0.83 28.69 -34.72
N LEU A 6 -1.56 27.69 -34.22
CA LEU A 6 -1.87 27.57 -32.79
C LEU A 6 -0.75 26.77 -32.13
N LEU A 7 -0.03 27.38 -31.19
CA LEU A 7 0.80 26.67 -30.22
C LEU A 7 -0.12 25.93 -29.23
N PHE A 8 0.02 24.61 -29.15
CA PHE A 8 -0.46 23.80 -28.04
C PHE A 8 0.77 23.13 -27.42
N SER A 9 1.26 23.68 -26.31
CA SER A 9 2.26 23.00 -25.49
C SER A 9 2.15 23.53 -24.06
N LEU A 10 1.43 22.81 -23.21
CA LEU A 10 1.62 22.77 -21.77
C LEU A 10 0.68 21.70 -21.21
N CYS A 11 1.23 20.60 -20.70
CA CYS A 11 0.69 19.71 -19.65
C CYS A 11 1.52 18.42 -19.61
N LEU A 12 2.67 18.47 -18.96
CA LEU A 12 3.42 17.28 -18.54
C LEU A 12 3.94 17.53 -17.13
N LEU A 13 3.50 16.69 -16.19
CA LEU A 13 4.05 16.34 -14.88
C LEU A 13 2.88 15.93 -13.97
N ALA A 14 2.38 14.70 -14.15
CA ALA A 14 1.35 14.15 -13.28
C ALA A 14 1.50 12.63 -13.18
N CYS A 15 2.16 12.16 -12.13
CA CYS A 15 1.92 10.83 -11.57
C CYS A 15 2.06 10.78 -10.05
N LEU A 16 2.70 11.76 -9.41
CA LEU A 16 2.66 11.89 -7.94
C LEU A 16 1.79 13.09 -7.47
N ALA A 17 1.37 13.95 -8.40
CA ALA A 17 0.57 15.14 -8.10
C ALA A 17 -0.96 14.93 -8.14
N ASN A 18 -1.46 13.80 -8.67
CA ASN A 18 -2.90 13.66 -8.93
C ASN A 18 -3.77 13.35 -7.70
N SER A 19 -3.20 12.89 -6.59
CA SER A 19 -3.94 12.79 -5.33
C SER A 19 -3.98 14.11 -4.56
N TYR A 20 -3.08 15.04 -4.87
CA TYR A 20 -2.95 16.31 -4.15
C TYR A 20 -3.53 17.52 -4.88
N ALA A 21 -3.95 17.42 -6.14
CA ALA A 21 -4.29 18.61 -6.96
C ALA A 21 -5.79 18.82 -7.27
N GLU A 22 -6.73 18.11 -6.64
CA GLU A 22 -8.17 18.24 -6.96
C GLU A 22 -9.00 19.21 -6.08
N LYS A 23 -8.39 20.04 -5.23
CA LYS A 23 -9.12 21.12 -4.53
C LYS A 23 -8.34 22.43 -4.54
N ALA A 24 -8.44 23.15 -5.66
CA ALA A 24 -8.28 24.61 -5.74
C ALA A 24 -8.65 25.09 -7.16
N THR A 25 -9.94 25.18 -7.49
CA THR A 25 -10.41 26.06 -8.58
C THR A 25 -11.91 26.31 -8.42
N SER A 26 -12.26 27.38 -7.71
CA SER A 26 -13.50 28.13 -7.96
C SER A 26 -13.43 29.49 -7.27
N ILE A 27 -13.67 30.55 -8.07
CA ILE A 27 -13.92 31.96 -7.69
C ILE A 27 -12.62 32.73 -7.38
N ASP A 28 -12.18 33.75 -8.12
CA ASP A 28 -12.87 35.00 -8.45
C ASP A 28 -12.66 35.49 -9.90
N LYS A 29 -13.71 36.10 -10.45
CA LYS A 29 -13.64 37.00 -11.61
C LYS A 29 -13.55 38.44 -11.09
N ASP A 30 -12.84 39.25 -11.88
CA ASP A 30 -12.77 40.71 -11.86
C ASP A 30 -11.76 41.36 -10.91
N ASN A 31 -10.62 41.75 -11.47
CA ASN A 31 -10.19 43.15 -11.47
C ASN A 31 -9.07 43.37 -12.48
N THR A 32 -9.30 44.35 -13.35
CA THR A 32 -8.41 44.78 -14.43
C THR A 32 -7.37 45.73 -13.84
N GLU A 33 -6.08 45.38 -13.85
CA GLU A 33 -5.03 46.40 -13.78
C GLU A 33 -3.67 45.91 -14.33
N LYS A 34 -3.23 46.65 -15.37
CA LYS A 34 -1.88 46.89 -15.92
C LYS A 34 -0.80 45.79 -15.80
N THR A 35 -0.58 45.20 -16.96
CA THR A 35 0.58 44.40 -17.40
C THR A 35 1.93 45.04 -17.08
N THR A 36 2.70 44.34 -16.25
CA THR A 36 4.16 44.26 -16.37
C THR A 36 4.43 42.86 -16.91
N GLU A 37 5.03 42.74 -18.09
CA GLU A 37 5.42 41.44 -18.66
C GLU A 37 6.55 40.84 -17.79
N GLU A 38 6.18 40.11 -16.74
CA GLU A 38 7.09 39.18 -16.10
C GLU A 38 7.39 38.06 -17.11
N GLU A 39 8.66 37.87 -17.46
CA GLU A 39 9.10 36.68 -18.18
C GLU A 39 8.50 35.45 -17.48
N PRO A 40 7.88 34.50 -18.19
CA PRO A 40 7.27 33.35 -17.56
C PRO A 40 8.36 32.59 -16.82
N LYS A 41 8.35 32.65 -15.48
CA LYS A 41 9.28 31.91 -14.62
C LYS A 41 9.30 30.47 -15.10
N LYS A 42 10.44 30.07 -15.67
CA LYS A 42 10.63 28.72 -16.19
C LYS A 42 10.41 27.76 -15.03
N LYS A 43 9.31 26.99 -15.07
CA LYS A 43 8.99 26.01 -14.03
C LYS A 43 10.20 25.12 -13.78
N SER A 44 10.45 24.81 -12.51
CA SER A 44 11.54 23.91 -12.16
C SER A 44 11.30 22.58 -12.86
N ARG A 45 12.38 22.02 -13.41
CA ARG A 45 12.36 20.66 -13.97
C ARG A 45 12.57 19.62 -12.87
N LEU A 46 13.06 20.07 -11.72
CA LEU A 46 13.24 19.29 -10.51
C LEU A 46 12.00 19.44 -9.63
N THR A 47 11.47 18.30 -9.21
CA THR A 47 10.43 18.18 -8.19
C THR A 47 11.05 17.50 -6.97
N LEU A 48 10.84 18.09 -5.78
CA LEU A 48 11.29 17.53 -4.51
C LEU A 48 10.12 17.53 -3.54
N GLY A 49 9.89 16.41 -2.89
CA GLY A 49 8.82 16.21 -1.94
C GLY A 49 9.14 15.09 -0.96
N GLY A 50 8.13 14.68 -0.23
CA GLY A 50 8.25 13.61 0.73
C GLY A 50 7.00 13.48 1.57
N TYR A 51 7.00 12.44 2.39
CA TYR A 51 6.04 12.28 3.46
C TYR A 51 6.73 11.70 4.69
N GLY A 52 6.10 11.84 5.84
CA GLY A 52 6.64 11.30 7.07
C GLY A 52 5.56 11.16 8.13
N GLU A 53 5.71 10.15 8.97
CA GLU A 53 4.77 9.81 10.03
C GLU A 53 5.50 9.67 11.37
N ALA A 54 4.89 10.18 12.43
CA ALA A 54 5.29 9.90 13.80
C ALA A 54 4.07 9.52 14.62
N VAL A 55 4.10 8.34 15.23
CA VAL A 55 2.90 7.71 15.80
C VAL A 55 3.13 7.15 17.19
N TYR A 56 2.05 7.07 17.95
CA TYR A 56 1.97 6.38 19.23
C TYR A 56 0.73 5.49 19.23
N THR A 57 0.84 4.29 19.77
CA THR A 57 -0.29 3.39 19.99
C THR A 57 -0.25 2.79 21.39
N ARG A 58 -1.39 2.83 22.07
CA ARG A 58 -1.67 2.03 23.26
C ARG A 58 -2.55 0.86 22.85
N ASN A 59 -2.02 -0.35 22.96
CA ASN A 59 -2.77 -1.59 22.77
C ASN A 59 -3.25 -2.11 24.12
N PHE A 60 -4.53 -2.46 24.19
CA PHE A 60 -5.19 -3.00 25.38
C PHE A 60 -5.35 -4.53 25.29
N TYR A 61 -4.42 -5.17 24.61
CA TYR A 61 -4.34 -6.61 24.40
C TYR A 61 -2.87 -7.03 24.39
N SER A 62 -2.59 -8.32 24.55
CA SER A 62 -1.22 -8.85 24.55
C SER A 62 -0.65 -8.90 23.13
N ASP A 63 0.60 -8.48 22.95
CA ASP A 63 1.39 -8.78 21.75
C ASP A 63 2.22 -10.05 21.86
N ASN A 64 1.96 -10.90 22.86
CA ASN A 64 2.66 -12.16 22.97
C ASN A 64 2.39 -13.07 21.76
N MET A 65 3.43 -13.69 21.22
CA MET A 65 3.41 -14.71 20.15
C MET A 65 2.36 -15.82 20.39
N TYR A 66 2.11 -16.20 21.64
CA TYR A 66 1.16 -17.26 22.00
C TYR A 66 -0.27 -16.75 22.22
N ARG A 67 -0.59 -15.49 21.91
CA ARG A 67 -1.91 -14.88 22.16
C ARG A 67 -3.07 -15.61 21.49
N TYR A 68 -2.84 -16.28 20.36
CA TYR A 68 -3.86 -17.09 19.69
C TYR A 68 -3.86 -18.54 20.13
N SER A 69 -2.68 -19.14 20.37
CA SER A 69 -2.56 -20.56 20.77
C SER A 69 -2.89 -20.80 22.24
N LYS A 70 -2.75 -19.77 23.09
CA LYS A 70 -3.04 -19.78 24.52
C LYS A 70 -3.91 -18.57 24.91
N ALA A 71 -4.98 -18.31 24.18
CA ALA A 71 -5.82 -17.12 24.36
C ALA A 71 -6.26 -16.87 25.82
N ASP A 72 -6.66 -17.91 26.56
CA ASP A 72 -7.07 -17.78 27.96
C ASP A 72 -5.96 -17.23 28.87
N SER A 73 -4.68 -17.53 28.57
CA SER A 73 -3.53 -17.02 29.32
C SER A 73 -3.30 -15.52 29.10
N TYR A 74 -3.84 -14.93 28.04
CA TYR A 74 -3.56 -13.55 27.64
C TYR A 74 -4.81 -12.64 27.61
N LYS A 75 -5.94 -13.13 28.12
CA LYS A 75 -7.21 -12.37 28.14
C LYS A 75 -7.18 -11.13 29.02
N ASP A 76 -6.44 -11.20 30.14
CA ASP A 76 -6.33 -10.14 31.15
C ASP A 76 -4.95 -9.45 31.06
N SER A 77 -4.36 -9.39 29.87
CA SER A 77 -3.07 -8.72 29.67
C SER A 77 -3.16 -7.23 29.99
N ASP A 78 -2.13 -6.71 30.67
CA ASP A 78 -1.96 -5.27 30.89
C ASP A 78 -1.75 -4.48 29.59
N GLY A 79 -1.62 -5.16 28.44
CA GLY A 79 -1.36 -4.58 27.12
C GLY A 79 0.03 -3.96 27.00
N HIS A 80 0.30 -3.32 25.87
CA HIS A 80 1.59 -2.66 25.61
C HIS A 80 1.43 -1.31 24.91
N GLY A 81 2.50 -0.52 24.84
CA GLY A 81 2.55 0.75 24.12
C GLY A 81 3.64 0.70 23.05
N ARG A 82 3.46 1.42 21.95
CA ARG A 82 4.44 1.53 20.86
C ARG A 82 4.56 2.98 20.42
N VAL A 83 5.77 3.42 20.13
CA VAL A 83 6.08 4.66 19.41
C VAL A 83 6.88 4.27 18.18
N ASP A 84 6.65 4.96 17.07
CA ASP A 84 7.24 4.57 15.80
C ASP A 84 7.33 5.75 14.82
N LEU A 85 8.22 5.62 13.86
CA LEU A 85 8.29 6.41 12.64
C LEU A 85 8.04 5.45 11.46
N PRO A 86 6.76 5.10 11.17
CA PRO A 86 6.45 4.02 10.23
C PRO A 86 7.16 4.19 8.90
N HIS A 87 7.06 5.38 8.33
CA HIS A 87 7.68 5.71 7.06
C HIS A 87 8.14 7.18 7.07
N VAL A 88 9.36 7.42 6.60
CA VAL A 88 9.87 8.75 6.25
C VAL A 88 10.43 8.66 4.84
N VAL A 89 9.80 9.36 3.89
CA VAL A 89 10.09 9.20 2.47
C VAL A 89 10.55 10.50 1.84
N ILE A 90 11.60 10.39 1.02
CA ILE A 90 12.11 11.47 0.17
C ILE A 90 11.76 11.16 -1.27
N MET A 91 11.03 12.07 -1.91
CA MET A 91 10.57 11.94 -3.29
C MET A 91 11.33 12.90 -4.20
N ILE A 92 11.95 12.36 -5.25
CA ILE A 92 12.71 13.12 -6.24
C ILE A 92 12.10 12.87 -7.62
N GLY A 93 11.82 13.93 -8.35
CA GLY A 93 11.32 13.90 -9.73
C GLY A 93 12.17 14.79 -10.62
N TYR A 94 12.47 14.36 -11.85
CA TYR A 94 13.11 15.24 -12.83
C TYR A 94 12.55 15.07 -14.24
N ASP A 95 12.18 16.18 -14.88
CA ASP A 95 11.76 16.23 -16.28
C ASP A 95 12.96 16.57 -17.19
N PHE A 96 13.54 15.56 -17.84
CA PHE A 96 14.61 15.71 -18.84
C PHE A 96 14.13 16.30 -20.16
N GLY A 97 12.81 16.51 -20.32
CA GLY A 97 12.20 17.12 -21.49
C GLY A 97 12.12 16.12 -22.64
N LYS A 98 11.49 16.55 -23.74
CA LYS A 98 11.23 15.65 -24.90
C LYS A 98 10.44 14.38 -24.50
N GLY A 99 9.64 14.49 -23.44
CA GLY A 99 8.86 13.41 -22.85
C GLY A 99 9.66 12.41 -22.01
N TRP A 100 10.92 12.68 -21.67
CA TRP A 100 11.71 11.85 -20.75
C TRP A 100 11.63 12.39 -19.33
N SER A 101 11.35 11.53 -18.37
CA SER A 101 11.33 11.88 -16.94
C SER A 101 11.82 10.74 -16.07
N MET A 102 12.28 11.05 -14.87
CA MET A 102 12.55 10.08 -13.81
C MET A 102 11.69 10.37 -12.57
N GLY A 103 11.44 9.33 -11.78
CA GLY A 103 10.92 9.41 -10.42
C GLY A 103 11.71 8.47 -9.50
N SER A 104 11.94 8.90 -8.26
CA SER A 104 12.56 8.09 -7.22
C SER A 104 11.95 8.40 -5.86
N GLU A 105 11.75 7.36 -5.06
CA GLU A 105 11.28 7.45 -3.68
C GLU A 105 12.16 6.57 -2.81
N ILE A 106 12.78 7.19 -1.81
CA ILE A 106 13.62 6.53 -0.82
C ILE A 106 12.88 6.60 0.49
N GLU A 107 12.65 5.45 1.11
CA GLU A 107 11.92 5.30 2.35
C GLU A 107 12.85 4.85 3.46
N PHE A 108 12.66 5.44 4.63
CA PHE A 108 13.22 5.00 5.89
C PHE A 108 12.05 4.47 6.73
N GLU A 109 12.06 3.18 7.01
CA GLU A 109 11.05 2.54 7.83
C GLU A 109 11.52 2.38 9.27
N HIS A 110 10.60 2.54 10.22
CA HIS A 110 10.83 2.31 11.65
C HIS A 110 12.04 3.04 12.25
N GLY A 111 12.41 4.20 11.69
CA GLY A 111 13.59 4.98 12.10
C GLY A 111 14.88 4.69 11.33
N GLY A 112 14.86 3.79 10.35
CA GLY A 112 16.00 3.35 9.55
C GLY A 112 16.63 2.07 10.10
N THR A 113 17.87 1.75 9.71
CA THR A 113 18.53 0.50 10.15
C THR A 113 19.11 0.62 11.56
N GLU A 114 18.30 0.38 12.59
CA GLU A 114 18.76 0.19 13.97
C GLU A 114 18.96 -1.30 14.27
N SER A 115 19.51 -1.66 15.43
CA SER A 115 19.61 -3.05 15.86
C SER A 115 18.34 -3.46 16.58
N ALA A 116 17.60 -4.45 16.07
CA ALA A 116 16.44 -5.03 16.74
C ALA A 116 16.56 -6.55 16.85
N ILE A 117 15.73 -7.12 17.72
CA ILE A 117 15.51 -8.56 17.78
C ILE A 117 14.08 -8.73 17.28
N GLU A 118 13.91 -9.33 16.11
CA GLU A 118 12.60 -9.70 15.62
C GLU A 118 12.09 -10.94 16.35
N VAL A 119 10.78 -10.95 16.58
CA VAL A 119 10.08 -12.06 17.21
C VAL A 119 9.23 -12.67 16.12
N GLU A 120 9.62 -13.85 15.64
CA GLU A 120 8.77 -14.58 14.70
C GLU A 120 7.53 -15.12 15.43
N ASP A 121 6.37 -14.55 15.10
CA ASP A 121 5.06 -15.02 15.58
C ASP A 121 4.69 -16.41 14.98
N GLU A 122 5.44 -16.89 13.97
CA GLU A 122 5.07 -18.03 13.12
C GLU A 122 5.67 -19.37 13.58
N GLU A 123 6.88 -19.38 14.14
CA GLU A 123 7.57 -20.59 14.61
C GLU A 123 7.74 -20.59 16.12
N ALA A 124 6.68 -20.98 16.83
CA ALA A 124 6.68 -21.34 18.24
C ALA A 124 7.37 -20.35 19.21
N GLY A 125 7.56 -19.09 18.81
CA GLY A 125 8.21 -18.09 19.64
C GLY A 125 9.73 -18.17 19.71
N GLU A 126 10.38 -18.71 18.68
CA GLU A 126 11.83 -18.61 18.60
C GLU A 126 12.24 -17.14 18.45
N PHE A 127 13.14 -16.71 19.33
CA PHE A 127 13.84 -15.45 19.14
C PHE A 127 14.96 -15.72 18.15
N GLU A 128 15.00 -14.97 17.05
CA GLU A 128 16.17 -15.03 16.19
C GLU A 128 17.41 -14.67 17.02
N LYS A 129 18.45 -15.49 16.90
CA LYS A 129 19.73 -15.27 17.59
C LYS A 129 20.55 -14.16 16.94
N GLU A 130 20.17 -13.72 15.76
CA GLU A 130 20.83 -12.62 15.07
C GLU A 130 20.17 -11.31 15.47
N ILE A 131 21.00 -10.31 15.81
CA ILE A 131 20.53 -8.94 15.97
C ILE A 131 20.24 -8.47 14.54
N GLU A 132 18.98 -8.58 14.12
CA GLU A 132 18.54 -8.07 12.83
C GLU A 132 18.58 -6.54 12.81
N ARG A 133 18.57 -5.98 11.60
CA ARG A 133 18.45 -4.53 11.44
C ARG A 133 16.97 -4.18 11.62
N GLY A 134 16.59 -3.71 12.80
CA GLY A 134 15.26 -3.16 13.03
C GLY A 134 15.09 -1.89 12.20
N GLY A 135 14.11 -1.91 11.29
CA GLY A 135 13.87 -0.84 10.34
C GLY A 135 14.80 -0.87 9.12
N GLU A 136 14.33 -0.28 8.04
CA GLU A 136 14.93 -0.45 6.71
C GLU A 136 15.15 0.89 6.01
N VAL A 137 16.09 0.88 5.05
CA VAL A 137 16.16 1.92 4.02
C VAL A 137 15.83 1.27 2.69
N ALA A 138 14.59 1.47 2.25
CA ALA A 138 14.05 0.86 1.04
C ALA A 138 14.03 1.87 -0.11
N LEU A 139 14.21 1.37 -1.33
CA LEU A 139 13.96 2.12 -2.54
C LEU A 139 12.56 1.76 -3.03
N GLU A 140 11.52 2.42 -2.54
CA GLU A 140 10.13 2.14 -2.95
C GLU A 140 9.93 2.35 -4.45
N GLN A 141 10.58 3.37 -5.02
CA GLN A 141 10.50 3.65 -6.45
C GLN A 141 11.82 4.14 -7.02
N PHE A 142 12.12 3.69 -8.23
CA PHE A 142 13.10 4.28 -9.13
C PHE A 142 12.77 3.91 -10.56
N TRP A 143 12.34 4.88 -11.37
CA TRP A 143 11.94 4.59 -12.74
C TRP A 143 12.31 5.70 -13.70
N ILE A 144 12.48 5.30 -14.96
CA ILE A 144 12.62 6.20 -16.11
C ILE A 144 11.40 6.00 -17.00
N GLN A 145 10.80 7.10 -17.45
CA GLN A 145 9.62 7.10 -18.29
C GLN A 145 9.87 7.83 -19.59
N LYS A 146 9.38 7.24 -20.68
CA LYS A 146 9.14 7.92 -21.94
C LYS A 146 7.63 8.14 -22.14
N SER A 147 7.25 9.41 -22.25
CA SER A 147 5.89 9.85 -22.55
C SER A 147 5.81 10.22 -24.03
N PHE A 148 4.85 9.63 -24.75
CA PHE A 148 4.59 9.95 -26.16
C PHE A 148 3.40 10.90 -26.28
N CYS A 149 2.35 10.62 -25.51
CA CYS A 149 1.19 11.49 -25.30
C CYS A 149 0.54 11.13 -23.95
N SER A 150 -0.49 11.87 -23.53
CA SER A 150 -1.20 11.56 -22.27
C SER A 150 -1.78 10.14 -22.25
N GLY A 151 -2.16 9.62 -23.42
CA GLY A 151 -2.74 8.30 -23.59
C GLY A 151 -1.71 7.17 -23.73
N PHE A 152 -0.40 7.45 -23.83
CA PHE A 152 0.59 6.39 -24.03
C PHE A 152 1.97 6.76 -23.47
N ASN A 153 2.36 6.04 -22.42
CA ASN A 153 3.61 6.19 -21.69
C ASN A 153 4.20 4.82 -21.41
N ILE A 154 5.52 4.72 -21.46
CA ILE A 154 6.27 3.52 -21.09
C ILE A 154 7.19 3.88 -19.94
N ARG A 155 7.15 3.11 -18.86
CA ARG A 155 7.96 3.27 -17.66
C ARG A 155 8.74 1.98 -17.40
N ALA A 156 10.03 2.09 -17.12
CA ALA A 156 10.89 0.97 -16.76
C ALA A 156 11.66 1.30 -15.48
N GLY A 157 11.82 0.31 -14.61
CA GLY A 157 12.50 0.45 -13.33
C GLY A 157 11.72 -0.21 -12.20
N HIS A 158 11.98 0.23 -10.98
CA HIS A 158 11.29 -0.16 -9.77
C HIS A 158 10.04 0.70 -9.57
N ILE A 159 8.87 0.06 -9.67
CA ILE A 159 7.58 0.72 -9.89
C ILE A 159 6.54 0.10 -8.95
N ILE A 160 5.68 0.93 -8.38
CA ILE A 160 4.50 0.47 -7.64
C ILE A 160 3.62 -0.42 -8.52
N VAL A 161 3.29 -1.60 -8.03
CA VAL A 161 2.34 -2.53 -8.62
C VAL A 161 0.92 -2.06 -8.29
N PRO A 162 0.08 -1.69 -9.30
CA PRO A 162 -1.16 -0.94 -9.08
C PRO A 162 -2.33 -1.86 -8.70
N ILE A 163 -2.16 -2.73 -7.69
CA ILE A 163 -3.18 -3.66 -7.21
C ILE A 163 -3.78 -3.14 -5.91
N GLY A 164 -5.11 -3.15 -5.83
CA GLY A 164 -5.82 -2.70 -4.63
C GLY A 164 -5.89 -1.17 -4.50
N GLN A 165 -6.55 -0.71 -3.44
CA GLN A 165 -6.67 0.70 -3.10
C GLN A 165 -5.36 1.22 -2.52
N ILE A 166 -4.79 0.50 -1.54
CA ILE A 166 -3.69 1.04 -0.72
C ILE A 166 -2.41 1.25 -1.51
N ASN A 167 -2.02 0.35 -2.40
CA ASN A 167 -0.79 0.50 -3.20
C ASN A 167 -0.81 1.79 -4.05
N ASN A 168 -1.98 2.19 -4.56
CA ASN A 168 -2.16 3.42 -5.32
C ASN A 168 -2.37 4.68 -4.43
N ALA A 169 -2.68 4.49 -3.15
CA ALA A 169 -3.05 5.55 -2.23
C ALA A 169 -2.49 5.34 -0.82
N HIS A 170 -1.16 5.15 -0.73
CA HIS A 170 -0.44 4.75 0.49
C HIS A 170 0.10 5.92 1.31
N LEU A 171 -0.03 7.17 0.85
CA LEU A 171 0.44 8.32 1.63
C LEU A 171 -0.40 8.49 2.90
N PRO A 172 0.18 8.96 4.01
CA PRO A 172 -0.53 9.16 5.27
C PRO A 172 -1.76 10.05 5.18
N THR A 173 -1.85 10.92 4.18
CA THR A 173 -3.01 11.81 3.99
C THR A 173 -4.12 11.20 3.12
N GLN A 174 -3.93 9.97 2.62
CA GLN A 174 -4.84 9.25 1.72
C GLN A 174 -5.68 8.16 2.39
N PHE A 175 -5.52 7.96 3.70
CA PHE A 175 -6.38 7.10 4.52
C PHE A 175 -6.68 7.78 5.86
N PHE A 176 -7.82 7.45 6.47
CA PHE A 176 -8.22 8.09 7.71
C PHE A 176 -7.47 7.59 8.94
N THR A 177 -7.22 6.28 9.01
CA THR A 177 -6.58 5.62 10.14
C THR A 177 -5.17 6.12 10.43
N VAL A 178 -4.63 5.85 11.63
CA VAL A 178 -3.25 6.26 11.98
C VAL A 178 -2.23 5.50 11.14
N TYR A 179 -2.41 4.19 10.98
CA TYR A 179 -1.62 3.35 10.09
C TYR A 179 -2.37 3.07 8.79
N ARG A 180 -1.66 2.57 7.77
CA ARG A 180 -2.29 2.03 6.55
C ARG A 180 -3.33 0.96 6.95
N PRO A 181 -4.48 0.89 6.25
CA PRO A 181 -5.50 -0.13 6.46
C PRO A 181 -5.00 -1.57 6.60
N GLU A 182 -5.43 -2.25 7.65
CA GLU A 182 -4.93 -3.60 7.97
C GLU A 182 -5.38 -4.66 6.96
N GLY A 183 -6.56 -4.51 6.36
CA GLY A 183 -7.15 -5.58 5.54
C GLY A 183 -6.30 -5.95 4.32
N GLU A 184 -6.06 -4.97 3.42
CA GLU A 184 -5.19 -5.15 2.26
C GLU A 184 -3.76 -5.44 2.67
N ASN A 185 -3.25 -4.69 3.65
CA ASN A 185 -1.89 -4.86 4.17
C ASN A 185 -1.65 -6.24 4.77
N THR A 186 -2.69 -6.94 5.23
CA THR A 186 -2.52 -8.32 5.74
C THR A 186 -2.35 -9.30 4.60
N ILE A 187 -3.10 -9.21 3.51
CA ILE A 187 -3.18 -10.32 2.54
C ILE A 187 -2.22 -10.19 1.37
N MET A 188 -1.72 -8.99 1.07
CA MET A 188 -0.83 -8.72 -0.05
C MET A 188 0.20 -7.66 0.32
N PRO A 189 1.31 -7.54 -0.43
CA PRO A 189 2.30 -6.52 -0.13
C PRO A 189 1.64 -5.14 -0.18
N CYS A 190 1.92 -4.33 0.84
CA CYS A 190 1.59 -2.91 0.85
C CYS A 190 2.78 -2.12 0.31
N THR A 191 2.50 -0.94 -0.24
CA THR A 191 3.49 -0.18 -1.03
C THR A 191 4.19 -1.06 -2.06
N TRP A 192 3.48 -2.09 -2.57
CA TRP A 192 4.04 -3.15 -3.40
C TRP A 192 4.75 -2.54 -4.59
N HIS A 193 6.05 -2.75 -4.66
CA HIS A 193 6.90 -2.29 -5.73
C HIS A 193 7.71 -3.44 -6.34
N GLU A 194 7.93 -3.37 -7.65
CA GLU A 194 8.70 -4.37 -8.39
C GLU A 194 9.51 -3.75 -9.50
N THR A 195 10.67 -4.35 -9.80
CA THR A 195 11.49 -3.97 -10.95
C THR A 195 10.93 -4.59 -12.22
N GLY A 196 10.37 -3.77 -13.11
CA GLY A 196 9.78 -4.26 -14.35
C GLY A 196 9.47 -3.18 -15.37
N LEU A 197 8.50 -3.48 -16.24
CA LEU A 197 8.03 -2.60 -17.31
C LEU A 197 6.54 -2.30 -17.12
N SER A 198 6.17 -1.04 -17.19
CA SER A 198 4.78 -0.55 -17.17
C SER A 198 4.45 0.19 -18.46
N VAL A 199 3.26 -0.05 -19.00
CA VAL A 199 2.62 0.77 -20.04
C VAL A 199 1.34 1.35 -19.47
N TRP A 200 1.18 2.67 -19.54
CA TRP A 200 0.02 3.33 -18.97
C TRP A 200 -0.40 4.57 -19.77
N GLY A 201 -1.65 4.97 -19.61
CA GLY A 201 -2.21 6.14 -20.28
C GLY A 201 -3.52 6.61 -19.67
N ARG A 202 -3.90 7.84 -20.01
CA ARG A 202 -5.23 8.39 -19.73
C ARG A 202 -5.89 8.89 -21.01
N ILE A 203 -7.10 8.40 -21.27
CA ILE A 203 -7.94 8.75 -22.42
C ILE A 203 -9.30 9.19 -21.88
N GLY A 204 -9.57 10.50 -21.91
CA GLY A 204 -10.75 11.09 -21.27
C GLY A 204 -10.78 10.78 -19.77
N ASP A 205 -11.89 10.18 -19.33
CA ASP A 205 -12.14 9.81 -17.93
C ASP A 205 -11.55 8.45 -17.55
N TRP A 206 -10.80 7.79 -18.44
CA TRP A 206 -10.27 6.45 -18.20
C TRP A 206 -8.76 6.48 -18.10
N ARG A 207 -8.22 5.96 -17.00
CA ARG A 207 -6.79 5.65 -16.85
C ARG A 207 -6.62 4.14 -16.92
N TYR A 208 -5.56 3.68 -17.58
CA TYR A 208 -5.17 2.29 -17.59
C TYR A 208 -3.67 2.16 -17.34
N GLU A 209 -3.28 1.03 -16.76
CA GLU A 209 -1.90 0.62 -16.55
C GLU A 209 -1.78 -0.90 -16.64
N ALA A 210 -0.73 -1.38 -17.29
CA ALA A 210 -0.39 -2.79 -17.39
C ALA A 210 1.11 -2.97 -17.19
N MET A 211 1.49 -4.03 -16.46
CA MET A 211 2.87 -4.28 -16.05
C MET A 211 3.27 -5.73 -16.33
N VAL A 212 4.55 -5.90 -16.61
CA VAL A 212 5.25 -7.19 -16.54
C VAL A 212 6.37 -7.06 -15.52
N ILE A 213 6.36 -7.95 -14.53
CA ILE A 213 7.20 -7.93 -13.33
C ILE A 213 7.63 -9.35 -12.97
N PRO A 214 8.65 -9.54 -12.12
CA PRO A 214 8.92 -10.82 -11.48
C PRO A 214 7.68 -11.35 -10.77
N ALA A 215 7.49 -12.67 -10.78
CA ALA A 215 6.43 -13.30 -9.99
C ALA A 215 6.76 -13.24 -8.49
N LEU A 216 5.74 -13.44 -7.66
CA LEU A 216 5.93 -13.62 -6.22
C LEU A 216 6.69 -14.93 -5.93
N ASN A 217 7.32 -15.06 -4.76
CA ASN A 217 7.94 -16.31 -4.32
C ASN A 217 7.01 -17.07 -3.36
N ALA A 218 6.59 -18.28 -3.75
CA ALA A 218 5.71 -19.11 -2.93
C ALA A 218 6.33 -19.60 -1.61
N ASN A 219 7.66 -19.60 -1.49
CA ASN A 219 8.34 -19.98 -0.25
C ASN A 219 8.10 -18.94 0.86
N MET A 220 7.85 -17.67 0.49
CA MET A 220 7.53 -16.58 1.43
C MET A 220 6.05 -16.56 1.85
N PHE A 221 5.22 -17.48 1.35
CA PHE A 221 3.80 -17.47 1.68
C PHE A 221 3.53 -18.19 2.99
N ASN A 222 2.68 -17.60 3.83
CA ASN A 222 2.39 -18.10 5.17
C ASN A 222 0.88 -18.07 5.50
N HIS A 223 0.52 -18.54 6.69
CA HIS A 223 -0.88 -18.53 7.14
C HIS A 223 -1.35 -17.16 7.63
N SER A 224 -0.44 -16.27 8.01
CA SER A 224 -0.75 -15.02 8.72
C SER A 224 -1.07 -13.90 7.72
N GLY A 225 -0.28 -13.80 6.65
CA GLY A 225 -0.30 -12.77 5.63
C GLY A 225 -0.55 -13.26 4.19
N TRP A 226 -0.77 -14.57 3.98
CA TRP A 226 -1.02 -15.17 2.65
C TRP A 226 0.14 -14.94 1.67
N ILE A 227 0.13 -13.85 0.88
CA ILE A 227 1.20 -13.49 -0.06
C ILE A 227 1.92 -12.18 0.30
N HIS A 228 1.63 -11.59 1.47
CA HIS A 228 2.17 -10.31 1.90
C HIS A 228 3.69 -10.19 1.71
N ASP A 229 4.42 -11.22 2.15
CA ASP A 229 5.89 -11.26 2.07
C ASP A 229 6.40 -11.80 0.73
N GLY A 230 5.49 -12.14 -0.18
CA GLY A 230 5.79 -12.78 -1.46
C GLY A 230 6.66 -11.94 -2.40
N SER A 231 6.68 -10.62 -2.22
CA SER A 231 7.51 -9.69 -2.99
C SER A 231 8.85 -9.37 -2.32
N ALA A 232 9.10 -9.84 -1.11
CA ALA A 232 10.42 -9.72 -0.50
C ALA A 232 11.47 -10.53 -1.28
N SER A 233 12.74 -10.20 -1.08
CA SER A 233 13.86 -11.00 -1.58
C SER A 233 14.90 -11.14 -0.48
N ALA A 234 15.23 -12.38 -0.12
CA ALA A 234 16.34 -12.68 0.79
C ALA A 234 17.73 -12.51 0.13
N TYR A 235 17.77 -12.03 -1.12
CA TYR A 235 18.98 -11.93 -1.94
C TYR A 235 19.23 -10.50 -2.40
N GLU A 236 20.50 -10.20 -2.73
CA GLU A 236 20.94 -8.91 -3.29
C GLU A 236 20.27 -8.54 -4.63
N PHE A 237 19.52 -9.47 -5.23
CA PHE A 237 18.77 -9.30 -6.46
C PHE A 237 17.38 -9.92 -6.35
N LYS A 238 16.46 -9.48 -7.21
CA LYS A 238 15.13 -10.05 -7.31
C LYS A 238 15.14 -11.27 -8.23
N VAL A 239 14.67 -12.41 -7.74
CA VAL A 239 14.52 -13.62 -8.56
C VAL A 239 13.33 -13.48 -9.52
N ALA A 240 13.59 -13.72 -10.81
CA ALA A 240 12.61 -13.56 -11.88
C ALA A 240 12.57 -14.78 -12.83
N ASN A 241 12.65 -15.98 -12.26
CA ASN A 241 12.53 -17.24 -13.02
C ASN A 241 11.14 -17.36 -13.66
N ASN A 242 10.12 -16.84 -12.96
CA ASN A 242 8.78 -16.66 -13.46
C ASN A 242 8.46 -15.17 -13.53
N LEU A 243 7.68 -14.80 -14.55
CA LEU A 243 7.13 -13.46 -14.68
C LEU A 243 5.64 -13.45 -14.34
N ALA A 244 5.15 -12.30 -13.93
CA ALA A 244 3.77 -12.03 -13.63
C ALA A 244 3.28 -10.80 -14.41
N GLY A 245 1.96 -10.75 -14.60
CA GLY A 245 1.26 -9.60 -15.15
C GLY A 245 0.43 -8.92 -14.07
N ALA A 246 0.41 -7.60 -14.07
CA ALA A 246 -0.51 -6.79 -13.27
C ALA A 246 -1.20 -5.77 -14.17
N ALA A 247 -2.47 -5.47 -13.90
CA ALA A 247 -3.20 -4.46 -14.66
C ALA A 247 -4.21 -3.71 -13.80
N ARG A 248 -4.47 -2.46 -14.15
CA ARG A 248 -5.43 -1.58 -13.51
C ARG A 248 -6.18 -0.72 -14.52
N ILE A 249 -7.45 -0.48 -14.26
CA ILE A 249 -8.27 0.52 -14.96
C ILE A 249 -8.98 1.37 -13.91
N ASP A 250 -8.93 2.70 -14.06
CA ASP A 250 -9.68 3.67 -13.25
C ASP A 250 -10.64 4.47 -14.13
N ASN A 251 -11.84 4.75 -13.60
CA ASN A 251 -12.85 5.63 -14.19
C ASN A 251 -13.09 6.86 -13.30
N TYR A 252 -13.20 8.03 -13.94
CA TYR A 252 -13.42 9.33 -13.31
C TYR A 252 -14.66 10.06 -13.87
N SER A 253 -15.60 9.35 -14.52
CA SER A 253 -16.72 9.98 -15.23
C SER A 253 -17.74 10.66 -14.30
N VAL A 254 -17.70 10.34 -13.00
CA VAL A 254 -18.52 11.00 -11.98
C VAL A 254 -17.63 11.95 -11.19
N LYS A 255 -18.00 13.23 -11.13
CA LYS A 255 -17.23 14.25 -10.42
C LYS A 255 -16.99 13.84 -8.96
N GLY A 256 -15.73 13.88 -8.56
CA GLY A 256 -15.31 13.57 -7.20
C GLY A 256 -15.35 12.09 -6.86
N LEU A 257 -15.66 11.19 -7.80
CA LEU A 257 -15.64 9.74 -7.63
C LEU A 257 -14.65 9.11 -8.61
N ARG A 258 -13.70 8.36 -8.07
CA ARG A 258 -12.86 7.43 -8.81
C ARG A 258 -13.29 6.01 -8.48
N MET A 259 -13.53 5.19 -9.49
CA MET A 259 -13.73 3.75 -9.35
C MET A 259 -12.60 3.02 -10.07
N GLY A 260 -12.10 1.93 -9.51
CA GLY A 260 -11.04 1.16 -10.13
C GLY A 260 -11.20 -0.34 -9.98
N ILE A 261 -10.69 -1.05 -10.98
CA ILE A 261 -10.51 -2.50 -10.96
C ILE A 261 -9.05 -2.80 -11.27
N SER A 262 -8.48 -3.75 -10.54
CA SER A 262 -7.11 -4.19 -10.76
C SER A 262 -6.98 -5.70 -10.55
N GLY A 263 -5.92 -6.28 -11.11
CA GLY A 263 -5.65 -7.69 -10.91
C GLY A 263 -4.22 -8.09 -11.24
N TYR A 264 -3.79 -9.18 -10.62
CA TYR A 264 -2.46 -9.77 -10.73
C TYR A 264 -2.59 -11.24 -11.12
N ILE A 265 -1.68 -11.73 -11.96
CA ILE A 265 -1.53 -13.16 -12.27
C ILE A 265 -0.05 -13.53 -12.45
N GLY A 266 0.40 -14.57 -11.74
CA GLY A 266 1.78 -15.05 -11.82
C GLY A 266 1.95 -16.44 -11.23
N ASN A 267 2.88 -17.23 -11.77
CA ASN A 267 3.25 -18.53 -11.20
C ASN A 267 4.34 -18.30 -10.15
N SER A 268 4.01 -18.54 -8.88
CA SER A 268 4.93 -18.22 -7.77
C SER A 268 5.80 -19.40 -7.32
N PHE A 269 5.45 -20.63 -7.70
CA PHE A 269 6.23 -21.80 -7.30
C PHE A 269 7.55 -21.87 -8.08
N GLN A 270 8.63 -22.25 -7.40
CA GLN A 270 10.00 -22.26 -7.93
C GLN A 270 10.49 -20.90 -8.46
N ASN A 271 9.90 -19.78 -8.05
CA ASN A 271 10.48 -18.45 -8.29
C ASN A 271 11.55 -18.10 -7.24
N ASP A 272 12.57 -18.94 -7.16
CA ASP A 272 13.62 -18.91 -6.14
C ASP A 272 14.96 -19.34 -6.75
N ILE A 273 16.10 -19.07 -6.08
CA ILE A 273 17.41 -19.56 -6.51
C ILE A 273 17.55 -21.07 -6.28
N ILE A 274 16.94 -21.60 -5.20
CA ILE A 274 16.88 -23.04 -4.93
C ILE A 274 15.59 -23.58 -5.52
N LYS A 275 15.71 -24.50 -6.47
CA LYS A 275 14.57 -25.15 -7.12
C LYS A 275 14.65 -26.65 -6.98
N ASP A 276 13.48 -27.26 -6.85
CA ASP A 276 13.35 -28.71 -6.86
C ASP A 276 13.21 -29.24 -8.31
N GLU A 277 14.27 -29.09 -9.10
CA GLU A 277 14.27 -29.40 -10.53
C GLU A 277 14.13 -30.90 -10.84
N LYS A 278 14.48 -31.75 -9.87
CA LYS A 278 14.48 -33.23 -10.03
C LYS A 278 13.27 -33.90 -9.39
N SER A 279 12.42 -33.16 -8.69
CA SER A 279 11.26 -33.74 -8.04
C SER A 279 10.16 -34.11 -9.03
N THR A 280 9.81 -35.39 -9.01
CA THR A 280 8.63 -35.90 -9.72
C THR A 280 7.33 -35.48 -9.05
N LYS A 281 7.37 -35.12 -7.76
CA LYS A 281 6.22 -34.66 -6.98
C LYS A 281 5.82 -33.23 -7.34
N TYR A 282 6.80 -32.36 -7.57
CA TYR A 282 6.57 -30.92 -7.73
C TYR A 282 6.75 -30.40 -9.18
N LYS A 283 7.08 -31.28 -10.14
CA LYS A 283 7.34 -30.91 -11.55
C LYS A 283 6.24 -30.08 -12.25
N ASP A 284 4.97 -30.31 -11.90
CA ASP A 284 3.81 -29.69 -12.56
C ASP A 284 3.17 -28.60 -11.68
N VAL A 285 3.77 -28.31 -10.52
CA VAL A 285 3.28 -27.32 -9.58
C VAL A 285 3.64 -25.93 -10.08
N LYS A 286 2.63 -25.08 -10.25
CA LYS A 286 2.83 -23.70 -10.72
C LYS A 286 2.66 -22.69 -9.61
N GLY A 287 1.78 -22.98 -8.65
CA GLY A 287 1.43 -22.01 -7.63
C GLY A 287 0.87 -20.72 -8.23
N THR A 288 -0.06 -20.83 -9.19
CA THR A 288 -0.57 -19.62 -9.85
C THR A 288 -1.36 -18.79 -8.85
N VAL A 289 -0.84 -17.61 -8.54
CA VAL A 289 -1.52 -16.57 -7.76
C VAL A 289 -2.38 -15.75 -8.71
N VAL A 290 -3.64 -15.56 -8.35
CA VAL A 290 -4.57 -14.66 -9.02
C VAL A 290 -5.19 -13.74 -7.98
N ILE A 291 -5.10 -12.43 -8.21
CA ILE A 291 -5.75 -11.41 -7.38
C ILE A 291 -6.72 -10.62 -8.25
N GLY A 292 -7.93 -10.42 -7.75
CA GLY A 292 -8.87 -9.44 -8.29
C GLY A 292 -9.24 -8.44 -7.21
N ALA A 293 -9.18 -7.16 -7.55
CA ALA A 293 -9.40 -6.05 -6.63
C ALA A 293 -10.35 -5.02 -7.26
N PHE A 294 -11.26 -4.49 -6.44
CA PHE A 294 -12.11 -3.35 -6.75
C PHE A 294 -11.98 -2.30 -5.66
N ASP A 295 -11.86 -1.04 -6.04
CA ASP A 295 -11.81 0.06 -5.08
C ASP A 295 -12.48 1.33 -5.60
N PHE A 296 -12.89 2.20 -4.68
CA PHE A 296 -13.39 3.54 -5.02
C PHE A 296 -12.91 4.60 -4.02
N ASP A 297 -12.80 5.83 -4.51
CA ASP A 297 -12.53 7.04 -3.71
C ASP A 297 -13.53 8.11 -4.11
N TYR A 298 -14.34 8.56 -3.15
CA TYR A 298 -15.21 9.71 -3.26
C TYR A 298 -14.68 10.86 -2.39
N ASN A 299 -14.49 12.04 -2.97
CA ASN A 299 -13.97 13.21 -2.26
C ASN A 299 -14.65 14.50 -2.73
N ASP A 300 -15.93 14.66 -2.39
CA ASP A 300 -16.71 15.86 -2.70
C ASP A 300 -17.71 16.18 -1.59
N HIS A 301 -18.32 17.37 -1.63
CA HIS A 301 -19.33 17.82 -0.67
C HIS A 301 -18.92 17.73 0.80
N ASN A 302 -17.62 17.93 1.09
CA ASN A 302 -17.00 17.83 2.42
C ASN A 302 -16.99 16.41 3.01
N TRP A 303 -17.34 15.41 2.20
CA TRP A 303 -17.20 14.01 2.50
C TRP A 303 -15.96 13.45 1.83
N VAL A 304 -15.36 12.46 2.49
CA VAL A 304 -14.43 11.52 1.90
C VAL A 304 -14.93 10.13 2.22
N VAL A 305 -15.19 9.31 1.21
CA VAL A 305 -15.65 7.93 1.38
C VAL A 305 -14.81 7.05 0.48
N ARG A 306 -14.18 6.02 1.04
CA ARG A 306 -13.33 5.09 0.29
C ARG A 306 -13.69 3.67 0.65
N GLY A 307 -13.54 2.76 -0.29
CA GLY A 307 -13.74 1.35 -0.01
C GLY A 307 -13.03 0.46 -1.00
N ASN A 308 -12.73 -0.75 -0.56
CA ASN A 308 -12.00 -1.77 -1.29
C ASN A 308 -12.63 -3.16 -1.09
N PHE A 309 -12.38 -4.03 -2.06
CA PHE A 309 -12.68 -5.45 -2.02
C PHE A 309 -11.62 -6.20 -2.83
N ASP A 310 -10.96 -7.15 -2.17
CA ASP A 310 -9.84 -7.90 -2.72
C ASP A 310 -10.07 -9.38 -2.49
N TYR A 311 -9.88 -10.17 -3.54
CA TYR A 311 -9.99 -11.62 -3.48
C TYR A 311 -8.79 -12.27 -4.16
N GLY A 312 -8.15 -13.15 -3.42
CA GLY A 312 -6.96 -13.88 -3.82
C GLY A 312 -7.22 -15.38 -3.97
N HIS A 313 -6.60 -16.00 -4.96
CA HIS A 313 -6.58 -17.45 -5.13
C HIS A 313 -5.16 -17.94 -5.43
N LEU A 314 -4.73 -18.98 -4.72
CA LEU A 314 -3.48 -19.69 -4.93
C LEU A 314 -3.76 -21.10 -5.48
N GLY A 315 -3.27 -21.37 -6.69
CA GLY A 315 -3.20 -22.74 -7.25
C GLY A 315 -2.23 -23.62 -6.46
N ASP A 316 -2.46 -24.94 -6.45
CA ASP A 316 -1.57 -25.93 -5.82
C ASP A 316 -1.24 -25.68 -4.34
N ALA A 317 -2.09 -24.93 -3.62
CA ALA A 317 -1.84 -24.49 -2.24
C ALA A 317 -1.57 -25.64 -1.26
N ASP A 318 -2.10 -26.84 -1.51
CA ASP A 318 -1.83 -28.04 -0.71
C ASP A 318 -0.40 -28.56 -0.91
N LEU A 319 0.09 -28.56 -2.15
CA LEU A 319 1.46 -28.97 -2.47
C LEU A 319 2.46 -27.93 -1.98
N ILE A 320 2.15 -26.63 -2.11
CA ILE A 320 2.97 -25.54 -1.58
C ILE A 320 3.02 -25.58 -0.06
N SER A 321 1.87 -25.70 0.62
CA SER A 321 1.84 -25.84 2.08
C SER A 321 2.60 -27.08 2.56
N THR A 322 2.57 -28.17 1.80
CA THR A 322 3.37 -29.36 2.11
C THR A 322 4.86 -29.11 1.89
N HIS A 323 5.22 -28.39 0.83
CA HIS A 323 6.59 -28.01 0.51
C HIS A 323 7.19 -27.11 1.60
N ASN A 324 6.57 -25.97 1.91
CA ASN A 324 7.07 -24.98 2.87
C ASN A 324 7.26 -25.60 4.26
N LYS A 325 6.29 -26.40 4.74
CA LYS A 325 6.40 -27.14 6.01
C LYS A 325 7.46 -28.25 6.03
N SER A 326 7.94 -28.68 4.86
CA SER A 326 8.95 -29.74 4.74
C SER A 326 10.36 -29.21 4.45
N GLN A 327 10.51 -27.90 4.26
CA GLN A 327 11.81 -27.27 4.16
C GLN A 327 12.55 -27.44 5.50
N ASP A 328 13.88 -27.53 5.44
CA ASP A 328 14.71 -27.79 6.62
C ASP A 328 14.48 -26.70 7.69
N ASN A 329 13.94 -27.09 8.85
CA ASN A 329 13.72 -26.24 10.03
C ASN A 329 15.03 -25.87 10.74
N SER A 330 16.14 -25.76 10.00
CA SER A 330 17.32 -25.09 10.53
C SER A 330 16.96 -23.62 10.72
N THR A 331 17.35 -23.03 11.85
CA THR A 331 17.13 -21.61 12.22
C THR A 331 17.90 -20.61 11.34
N GLN A 332 18.11 -20.94 10.07
CA GLN A 332 18.92 -20.24 9.06
C GLN A 332 18.19 -20.12 7.72
N SER A 333 17.01 -20.75 7.57
CA SER A 333 16.18 -20.63 6.38
C SER A 333 15.42 -19.30 6.42
N PRO A 334 15.50 -18.44 5.40
CA PRO A 334 14.82 -17.14 5.39
C PRO A 334 13.33 -17.26 5.01
N TYR A 335 12.73 -18.44 5.19
CA TYR A 335 11.39 -18.76 4.68
C TYR A 335 10.47 -19.25 5.80
N PRO A 336 9.20 -18.81 5.82
CA PRO A 336 8.23 -19.27 6.80
C PRO A 336 7.93 -20.76 6.63
N HIS A 337 8.08 -21.53 7.72
CA HIS A 337 7.83 -22.97 7.76
C HIS A 337 6.35 -23.32 8.01
N THR A 338 5.43 -22.56 7.42
CA THR A 338 3.98 -22.66 7.67
C THR A 338 3.17 -23.09 6.45
N ALA A 339 1.88 -23.39 6.67
CA ALA A 339 0.95 -23.63 5.57
C ALA A 339 0.41 -22.31 5.03
N VAL A 340 0.01 -22.27 3.76
CA VAL A 340 -0.60 -21.09 3.12
C VAL A 340 -2.08 -21.33 2.79
N GLY A 341 -2.88 -20.27 2.87
CA GLY A 341 -4.29 -20.31 2.50
C GLY A 341 -4.48 -20.54 0.99
N LYS A 342 -5.50 -21.32 0.60
CA LYS A 342 -5.88 -21.46 -0.82
C LYS A 342 -6.45 -20.16 -1.36
N THR A 343 -7.13 -19.39 -0.52
CA THR A 343 -7.71 -18.10 -0.87
C THR A 343 -7.57 -17.14 0.28
N ALA A 344 -7.41 -15.86 -0.02
CA ALA A 344 -7.52 -14.78 0.95
C ALA A 344 -8.57 -13.77 0.49
N ILE A 345 -9.09 -12.99 1.43
CA ILE A 345 -10.07 -11.95 1.17
C ILE A 345 -9.83 -10.75 2.08
N ALA A 346 -10.00 -9.54 1.54
CA ALA A 346 -10.05 -8.30 2.30
C ALA A 346 -11.18 -7.43 1.75
N ALA A 347 -11.89 -6.72 2.62
CA ALA A 347 -12.90 -5.75 2.25
C ALA A 347 -12.99 -4.67 3.32
N GLY A 348 -13.14 -3.42 2.92
CA GLY A 348 -13.12 -2.30 3.84
C GLY A 348 -13.86 -1.11 3.29
N ILE A 349 -14.35 -0.28 4.21
CA ILE A 349 -14.97 1.00 3.90
C ILE A 349 -14.64 2.01 5.00
N GLU A 350 -14.32 3.23 4.60
CA GLU A 350 -14.18 4.38 5.48
C GLU A 350 -15.01 5.54 4.98
N ALA A 351 -15.55 6.32 5.92
CA ALA A 351 -16.25 7.56 5.63
C ALA A 351 -15.86 8.61 6.66
N GLY A 352 -15.55 9.81 6.20
CA GLY A 352 -15.27 10.96 7.05
C GLY A 352 -15.90 12.23 6.53
N TYR A 353 -16.36 13.07 7.46
CA TYR A 353 -16.97 14.36 7.16
C TYR A 353 -16.19 15.51 7.78
N ASP A 354 -15.87 16.53 6.99
CA ASP A 354 -15.20 17.73 7.46
C ASP A 354 -16.17 18.64 8.23
N ILE A 355 -16.16 18.57 9.56
CA ILE A 355 -17.01 19.40 10.41
C ILE A 355 -16.62 20.88 10.38
N PHE A 356 -15.37 21.21 10.04
CA PHE A 356 -14.94 22.60 9.87
C PHE A 356 -15.49 23.24 8.60
N SER A 357 -16.00 22.45 7.64
CA SER A 357 -16.76 22.97 6.50
C SER A 357 -17.98 23.80 6.92
N GLN A 358 -18.53 23.54 8.12
CA GLN A 358 -19.69 24.26 8.68
C GLN A 358 -19.30 25.54 9.44
N VAL A 359 -18.01 25.77 9.70
CA VAL A 359 -17.51 26.93 10.43
C VAL A 359 -16.76 27.86 9.47
N LYS A 360 -17.41 28.97 9.06
CA LYS A 360 -16.85 29.92 8.08
C LYS A 360 -15.40 30.30 8.36
N LYS A 361 -15.08 30.66 9.61
CA LYS A 361 -13.71 31.03 10.00
C LYS A 361 -12.70 29.90 9.79
N MET A 362 -13.07 28.64 10.00
CA MET A 362 -12.15 27.52 9.82
C MET A 362 -11.96 27.20 8.34
N ARG A 363 -13.07 27.21 7.58
CA ARG A 363 -13.07 27.03 6.12
C ARG A 363 -12.27 28.10 5.39
N ASP A 364 -12.46 29.37 5.73
CA ASP A 364 -11.75 30.51 5.11
C ASP A 364 -10.24 30.45 5.41
N ASN A 365 -9.85 29.86 6.54
CA ASN A 365 -8.45 29.62 6.91
C ASN A 365 -7.89 28.32 6.34
N GLY A 366 -8.63 27.60 5.48
CA GLY A 366 -8.17 26.36 4.83
C GLY A 366 -8.00 25.16 5.76
N LYS A 367 -8.51 25.23 7.00
CA LYS A 367 -8.42 24.16 7.99
C LYS A 367 -9.52 23.14 7.79
N LYS A 368 -9.22 21.87 8.03
CA LYS A 368 -10.22 20.78 8.01
C LYS A 368 -10.16 19.95 9.27
N LEU A 369 -11.30 19.43 9.70
CA LEU A 369 -11.37 18.45 10.77
C LEU A 369 -12.36 17.39 10.36
N TYR A 370 -11.86 16.21 10.02
CA TYR A 370 -12.71 15.09 9.70
C TYR A 370 -13.01 14.30 10.96
N VAL A 371 -14.30 14.00 11.16
CA VAL A 371 -14.73 12.89 12.02
C VAL A 371 -14.98 11.70 11.10
N PHE A 372 -14.38 10.56 11.41
CA PHE A 372 -14.46 9.38 10.53
C PHE A 372 -14.83 8.10 11.27
N GLY A 373 -15.34 7.15 10.49
CA GLY A 373 -15.46 5.75 10.87
C GLY A 373 -14.93 4.84 9.76
N ARG A 374 -14.37 3.70 10.15
CA ARG A 374 -13.87 2.66 9.24
C ARG A 374 -14.30 1.27 9.71
N TYR A 375 -14.66 0.42 8.78
CA TYR A 375 -14.88 -1.01 8.98
C TYR A 375 -14.02 -1.81 8.01
N GLU A 376 -13.47 -2.92 8.48
CA GLU A 376 -12.67 -3.85 7.69
C GLU A 376 -13.05 -5.29 8.04
N TYR A 377 -13.04 -6.16 7.03
CA TYR A 377 -13.11 -7.61 7.15
C TYR A 377 -11.99 -8.21 6.33
N TYR A 378 -11.21 -9.10 6.92
CA TYR A 378 -10.14 -9.78 6.19
C TYR A 378 -9.85 -11.17 6.78
N ASP A 379 -9.42 -12.08 5.91
CA ASP A 379 -9.06 -13.45 6.25
C ASP A 379 -7.99 -13.94 5.27
N SER A 380 -6.72 -13.96 5.69
CA SER A 380 -5.57 -14.47 4.92
C SER A 380 -5.62 -15.98 4.70
N TYR A 381 -6.44 -16.70 5.48
CA TYR A 381 -6.65 -18.15 5.39
C TYR A 381 -8.13 -18.48 5.13
N HIS A 382 -8.78 -17.70 4.26
CA HIS A 382 -10.22 -17.77 4.02
C HIS A 382 -10.72 -19.19 3.72
N LYS A 383 -10.01 -19.88 2.83
CA LYS A 383 -10.18 -21.32 2.58
C LYS A 383 -8.84 -22.02 2.77
N ALA A 384 -8.85 -23.07 3.57
CA ALA A 384 -7.70 -23.97 3.71
C ALA A 384 -7.44 -24.74 2.42
N ALA A 385 -6.18 -25.07 2.20
CA ALA A 385 -5.79 -26.07 1.20
C ALA A 385 -6.35 -27.46 1.54
N LYS A 386 -6.46 -28.34 0.55
CA LYS A 386 -6.94 -29.72 0.76
C LYS A 386 -5.99 -30.44 1.72
N GLY A 387 -6.53 -31.06 2.77
CA GLY A 387 -5.74 -31.78 3.78
C GLY A 387 -5.18 -30.90 4.89
N PHE A 388 -5.47 -29.59 4.90
CA PHE A 388 -5.07 -28.66 5.96
C PHE A 388 -6.26 -28.15 6.75
N SER A 389 -6.06 -27.93 8.05
CA SER A 389 -7.06 -27.33 8.95
C SER A 389 -7.12 -25.83 8.79
N LYS A 390 -8.27 -25.22 9.11
CA LYS A 390 -8.43 -23.77 9.10
C LYS A 390 -7.77 -23.13 10.33
N TYR A 391 -7.08 -22.01 10.12
CA TYR A 391 -6.59 -21.14 11.20
C TYR A 391 -7.67 -20.10 11.52
N GLU A 392 -8.50 -20.34 12.52
CA GLU A 392 -9.67 -19.48 12.79
C GLU A 392 -9.31 -18.06 13.27
N TRP A 393 -8.08 -17.83 13.74
CA TRP A 393 -7.61 -16.51 14.19
C TRP A 393 -7.27 -15.55 13.05
N THR A 394 -7.11 -16.04 11.82
CA THR A 394 -6.81 -15.19 10.64
C THR A 394 -8.02 -14.38 10.21
N LYS A 395 -9.23 -14.87 10.50
CA LYS A 395 -10.48 -14.18 10.23
C LYS A 395 -10.69 -13.05 11.24
N LYS A 396 -10.59 -11.81 10.76
CA LYS A 396 -10.65 -10.61 11.57
C LYS A 396 -11.70 -9.65 11.02
N GLN A 397 -12.38 -8.97 11.94
CA GLN A 397 -13.12 -7.74 11.63
C GLN A 397 -12.46 -6.61 12.41
N ARG A 398 -12.40 -5.41 11.86
CA ARG A 398 -11.90 -4.24 12.57
C ARG A 398 -12.86 -3.08 12.42
N MET A 399 -13.08 -2.36 13.51
CA MET A 399 -13.79 -1.08 13.49
C MET A 399 -12.88 -0.01 14.07
N ALA A 400 -12.85 1.17 13.44
CA ALA A 400 -12.15 2.34 13.95
C ALA A 400 -13.04 3.58 13.85
N VAL A 401 -12.90 4.48 14.82
CA VAL A 401 -13.50 5.81 14.82
C VAL A 401 -12.46 6.82 15.26
N GLY A 402 -12.45 7.99 14.64
CA GLY A 402 -11.37 8.94 14.90
C GLY A 402 -11.56 10.33 14.33
N LEU A 403 -10.50 11.12 14.49
CA LEU A 403 -10.40 12.52 14.10
C LEU A 403 -9.12 12.74 13.27
N ASN A 404 -9.25 13.41 12.13
CA ASN A 404 -8.11 13.92 11.37
C ASN A 404 -8.18 15.45 11.27
N TYR A 405 -7.29 16.14 11.98
CA TYR A 405 -7.15 17.58 11.93
C TYR A 405 -6.07 17.99 10.92
N TYR A 406 -6.46 18.77 9.93
CA TYR A 406 -5.57 19.38 8.95
C TYR A 406 -5.44 20.87 9.28
N PRO A 407 -4.38 21.31 10.00
CA PRO A 407 -4.09 22.72 10.19
C PRO A 407 -3.75 23.42 8.86
N MET A 408 -3.24 22.65 7.89
CA MET A 408 -2.99 23.02 6.50
C MET A 408 -3.08 21.77 5.63
N LYS A 409 -3.00 21.93 4.31
CA LYS A 409 -3.21 20.83 3.37
C LYS A 409 -2.21 19.66 3.53
N ASP A 410 -0.96 19.99 3.83
CA ASP A 410 0.15 19.03 3.77
C ASP A 410 0.47 18.41 5.14
N ILE A 411 -0.21 18.83 6.22
CA ILE A 411 0.01 18.33 7.58
C ILE A 411 -1.32 17.79 8.13
N VAL A 412 -1.29 16.63 8.77
CA VAL A 412 -2.43 16.03 9.48
C VAL A 412 -2.02 15.58 10.87
N VAL A 413 -2.89 15.82 11.85
CA VAL A 413 -2.85 15.20 13.17
C VAL A 413 -4.03 14.24 13.26
N LYS A 414 -3.76 12.99 13.62
CA LYS A 414 -4.71 11.88 13.65
C LYS A 414 -4.87 11.35 15.06
N ALA A 415 -6.09 10.96 15.40
CA ALA A 415 -6.39 10.21 16.60
C ALA A 415 -7.48 9.20 16.30
N GLU A 416 -7.32 7.96 16.75
CA GLU A 416 -8.37 6.94 16.60
C GLU A 416 -8.44 6.00 17.79
N TYR A 417 -9.64 5.49 18.03
CA TYR A 417 -9.85 4.26 18.78
C TYR A 417 -10.26 3.17 17.80
N SER A 418 -9.63 2.01 17.91
CA SER A 418 -9.94 0.86 17.08
C SER A 418 -10.13 -0.41 17.89
N LYS A 419 -10.85 -1.37 17.32
CA LYS A 419 -11.00 -2.69 17.90
C LYS A 419 -11.03 -3.74 16.80
N ARG A 420 -10.12 -4.69 16.91
CA ARG A 420 -10.17 -5.94 16.15
C ARG A 420 -11.07 -6.93 16.88
N PHE A 421 -12.03 -7.49 16.17
CA PHE A 421 -12.93 -8.52 16.61
C PHE A 421 -12.47 -9.86 16.03
N LEU A 422 -12.26 -10.82 16.93
CA LEU A 422 -11.88 -12.18 16.59
C LEU A 422 -13.03 -13.14 16.94
N LYS A 423 -12.90 -14.40 16.51
CA LYS A 423 -13.83 -15.46 16.91
C LYS A 423 -13.79 -15.65 18.43
N SER A 424 -14.90 -16.07 19.03
CA SER A 424 -15.14 -16.10 20.48
C SER A 424 -14.10 -16.86 21.32
N GLN A 425 -13.33 -17.76 20.72
CA GLN A 425 -12.23 -18.48 21.37
C GLN A 425 -10.93 -17.65 21.53
N TYR A 426 -10.89 -16.45 20.95
CA TYR A 426 -9.76 -15.53 20.99
C TYR A 426 -10.17 -14.21 21.67
N ASN A 427 -9.19 -13.45 22.12
CA ASN A 427 -9.42 -12.15 22.74
C ASN A 427 -9.52 -11.06 21.67
N ASN A 428 -10.51 -10.18 21.78
CA ASN A 428 -10.55 -8.99 20.93
C ASN A 428 -9.37 -8.08 21.23
N GLU A 429 -8.99 -7.25 20.26
CA GLU A 429 -7.78 -6.43 20.31
C GLU A 429 -8.15 -4.94 20.20
N PRO A 430 -8.46 -4.25 21.32
CA PRO A 430 -8.72 -2.82 21.32
C PRO A 430 -7.42 -2.00 21.37
N SER A 431 -7.40 -0.86 20.70
CA SER A 431 -6.27 0.07 20.72
C SER A 431 -6.69 1.53 20.62
N PHE A 432 -5.83 2.41 21.10
CA PHE A 432 -5.90 3.85 20.88
C PHE A 432 -4.61 4.32 20.23
N SER A 433 -4.71 5.08 19.14
CA SER A 433 -3.57 5.55 18.37
C SER A 433 -3.63 7.06 18.13
N LEU A 434 -2.46 7.68 18.12
CA LEU A 434 -2.21 9.08 17.78
C LEU A 434 -1.15 9.13 16.70
N GLY A 435 -1.27 10.09 15.78
CA GLY A 435 -0.25 10.31 14.75
C GLY A 435 -0.16 11.77 14.34
N ILE A 436 1.02 12.19 13.91
CA ILE A 436 1.22 13.39 13.12
C ILE A 436 1.94 13.00 11.85
N ALA A 437 1.48 13.52 10.72
CA ALA A 437 2.09 13.22 9.44
C ALA A 437 2.09 14.43 8.53
N TYR A 438 3.04 14.43 7.59
CA TYR A 438 3.03 15.33 6.45
C TYR A 438 3.14 14.54 5.15
N ALA A 439 2.65 15.12 4.06
CA ALA A 439 2.91 14.63 2.70
C ALA A 439 2.76 15.78 1.71
N GLY A 440 3.72 15.95 0.79
CA GLY A 440 3.64 16.99 -0.22
C GLY A 440 4.92 17.22 -1.02
N PHE A 441 4.83 18.15 -1.97
CA PHE A 441 5.97 18.62 -2.77
C PHE A 441 6.37 20.04 -2.36
N PHE A 442 7.65 20.21 -2.04
CA PHE A 442 8.23 21.45 -1.56
C PHE A 442 8.82 22.31 -2.69
N ILE A 443 9.26 21.66 -3.78
CA ILE A 443 9.80 22.33 -4.98
C ILE A 443 9.03 21.85 -6.21
N LYS A 444 8.61 22.78 -7.06
CA LYS A 444 7.81 22.54 -8.29
C LYS A 444 8.27 23.39 -9.47
#